data_AF-A0A6A5HAL9-F1
#
_entry.id   AF-A0A6A5HAL9-F1
#
_cell.length_a   1.000
_cell.length_b   1.000
_cell.length_c   1.000
_cell.angle_alpha   90.00
_cell.angle_beta   90.00
_cell.angle_gamma   90.00
#
_symmetry.space_group_name_H-M   'P 1'
#
loop_
_entity.id
_entity.type
_entity.pdbx_description
1 polymer ?
#
loop_
_entity_poly.entity_id
_entity_poly.type
_entity_poly.pdbx_seq_one_letter_code
_entity_poly.pdbx_strand_id
1 'polypeptide(L)' 'MFSKVILIVVLISVFLPFIVSSPGYKCGRKLIDLIFRVCHETCSNGADITQLCYAGRKIDNLQVIQLCCPQQISP' A
#
# COMPACT_ATOMS: atom_id res chain seq x y z
N MET A 1 -34.23 21.82 -17.78
CA MET A 1 -33.64 21.07 -16.65
C MET A 1 -32.61 20.02 -17.08
N PHE A 2 -32.82 19.27 -18.18
CA PHE A 2 -31.90 18.23 -18.69
C PHE A 2 -30.46 18.67 -18.99
N SER A 3 -30.27 19.91 -19.48
CA SER A 3 -28.94 20.43 -19.84
C SER A 3 -27.96 20.49 -18.65
N LYS A 4 -28.45 20.81 -17.44
CA LYS A 4 -27.62 20.82 -16.23
C LYS A 4 -27.23 19.41 -15.76
N VAL A 5 -28.13 18.44 -15.97
CA VAL A 5 -27.91 17.03 -15.60
C VAL A 5 -26.80 16.43 -16.46
N ILE A 6 -26.81 16.70 -17.77
CA ILE A 6 -25.76 16.25 -18.69
C ILE A 6 -24.40 16.83 -18.29
N LEU A 7 -24.36 18.11 -17.90
CA LEU A 7 -23.12 18.78 -17.48
C LEU A 7 -22.53 18.16 -16.20
N ILE A 8 -23.39 17.80 -15.25
CA ILE A 8 -23.00 17.11 -14.00
C ILE A 8 -22.46 15.71 -14.29
N VAL A 9 -23.12 14.94 -15.17
CA VAL A 9 -22.66 13.59 -15.56
C VAL A 9 -21.31 13.63 -16.27
N VAL A 10 -21.07 14.62 -17.14
CA VAL A 10 -19.78 14.80 -17.82
C VAL A 10 -18.68 15.17 -16.82
N LEU A 11 -18.96 16.08 -15.87
CA LEU A 11 -18.01 16.42 -14.81
C LEU A 11 -17.65 15.20 -13.95
N ILE A 12 -18.64 14.40 -13.55
CA ILE A 12 -18.44 13.19 -12.75
C ILE A 12 -17.58 12.17 -13.52
N SER A 13 -17.85 11.93 -14.81
CA SER A 13 -17.07 11.00 -15.64
C SER A 13 -15.60 11.42 -15.83
N VAL A 14 -15.31 12.72 -15.81
CA VAL A 14 -13.92 13.23 -15.90
C VAL A 14 -13.20 13.14 -14.55
N PHE A 15 -13.91 13.26 -13.43
CA PHE A 15 -13.33 13.17 -12.08
C PHE A 15 -13.16 11.75 -11.55
N LEU A 16 -13.99 10.78 -11.97
CA LEU A 16 -13.87 9.36 -11.56
C LEU A 16 -12.48 8.73 -11.78
N PRO A 17 -11.80 8.89 -12.93
CA PRO A 17 -10.53 8.22 -13.18
C PRO A 17 -9.40 8.66 -12.24
N PHE A 18 -9.49 9.85 -11.64
CA PHE A 18 -8.50 10.34 -10.67
C PHE A 18 -8.59 9.64 -9.30
N ILE A 19 -9.75 9.07 -8.95
CA ILE A 19 -9.96 8.45 -7.63
C ILE A 19 -9.54 6.97 -7.65
N VAL A 20 -9.56 6.30 -8.82
CA VAL A 20 -9.36 4.84 -8.94
C VAL A 20 -7.88 4.43 -9.11
N SER A 21 -6.96 5.38 -9.31
CA SER A 21 -5.52 5.09 -9.21
C SER A 21 -5.08 4.98 -7.75
N SER A 22 -5.54 3.95 -7.04
CA SER A 22 -4.92 3.53 -5.79
C SER A 22 -3.92 2.40 -6.07
N PRO A 23 -2.61 2.70 -6.21
CA PRO A 23 -1.57 1.66 -6.31
C PRO A 23 -1.48 0.78 -5.05
N GLY A 24 -2.23 1.13 -4.00
CA GLY A 24 -2.20 0.52 -2.68
C GLY A 24 -2.42 -0.98 -2.61
N TYR A 25 -3.38 -1.50 -3.37
CA TYR A 25 -3.79 -2.90 -3.24
C TYR A 25 -2.70 -3.90 -3.67
N LYS A 26 -1.81 -3.49 -4.60
CA LYS A 26 -0.68 -4.33 -5.03
C LYS A 26 0.46 -4.34 -4.01
N CYS A 27 0.59 -3.27 -3.23
CA CYS A 27 1.67 -3.13 -2.27
C CYS A 27 1.48 -4.05 -1.06
N GLY A 28 0.28 -4.08 -0.48
CA GLY A 28 0.00 -4.89 0.71
C GLY A 28 0.27 -6.38 0.52
N ARG A 29 -0.18 -6.98 -0.60
CA ARG A 29 -0.03 -8.43 -0.82
C ARG A 29 1.43 -8.85 -1.05
N LYS A 30 2.18 -8.07 -1.84
CA LYS A 30 3.60 -8.33 -2.11
C LYS A 30 4.44 -8.11 -0.86
N LEU A 31 4.05 -7.16 -0.02
CA LEU A 31 4.72 -6.86 1.23
C LEU A 31 4.53 -7.96 2.27
N ILE A 32 3.30 -8.47 2.42
CA ILE A 32 3.02 -9.58 3.34
C ILE A 32 3.82 -10.84 2.93
N ASP A 33 3.90 -11.15 1.63
CA ASP A 33 4.74 -12.27 1.14
C ASP A 33 6.22 -12.07 1.48
N LEU A 34 6.74 -10.84 1.35
CA LEU A 34 8.12 -10.50 1.72
C LEU A 34 8.36 -10.65 3.22
N ILE A 35 7.46 -10.13 4.06
CA ILE A 35 7.51 -10.24 5.52
C ILE A 35 7.53 -11.71 5.92
N PHE A 36 6.65 -12.53 5.37
CA PHE A 36 6.55 -13.94 5.74
C PHE A 36 7.80 -14.73 5.31
N ARG A 37 8.42 -14.40 4.17
CA ARG A 37 9.68 -15.03 3.75
C ARG A 37 10.88 -14.65 4.60
N VAL A 38 10.90 -13.42 5.12
CA VAL A 38 12.04 -12.90 5.88
C VAL A 38 11.92 -13.24 7.36
N CYS A 39 10.75 -12.97 7.94
CA CYS A 39 10.51 -13.10 9.37
C CYS A 39 9.87 -14.44 9.77
N HIS A 40 9.28 -15.20 8.83
CA HIS A 40 8.51 -16.43 9.12
C HIS A 40 7.34 -16.24 10.12
N GLU A 41 7.02 -15.00 10.46
CA GLU A 41 6.01 -14.62 11.44
C GLU A 41 5.25 -13.37 10.97
N THR A 42 4.20 -13.01 11.71
CA THR A 42 3.45 -11.77 11.49
C THR A 42 4.21 -10.54 12.01
N CYS A 43 4.25 -9.49 11.20
CA CYS A 43 4.92 -8.23 11.53
C CYS A 43 4.24 -7.47 12.67
N SER A 44 4.98 -7.09 13.70
CA SER A 44 4.48 -6.23 14.78
C SER A 44 4.17 -4.80 14.30
N ASN A 45 5.04 -4.21 13.46
CA ASN A 45 4.82 -2.86 12.89
C ASN A 45 4.41 -2.91 11.42
N GLY A 46 3.41 -3.74 11.11
CA GLY A 46 2.92 -3.93 9.74
C GLY A 46 2.39 -2.63 9.10
N ALA A 47 1.89 -1.70 9.91
CA ALA A 47 1.34 -0.43 9.43
C ALA A 47 2.42 0.49 8.84
N ASP A 48 3.58 0.63 9.47
CA ASP A 48 4.65 1.53 9.03
C ASP A 48 5.26 1.07 7.71
N ILE A 49 5.53 -0.23 7.61
CA ILE A 49 6.10 -0.81 6.40
C ILE A 49 5.09 -0.80 5.24
N THR A 50 3.81 -0.97 5.57
CA THR A 50 2.72 -0.79 4.61
C THR A 50 2.71 0.66 4.12
N GLN A 51 2.77 1.65 5.01
CA GLN A 51 2.82 3.07 4.64
C GLN A 51 4.01 3.41 3.74
N LEU A 52 5.19 2.84 4.00
CA LEU A 52 6.36 2.99 3.11
C LEU A 52 6.09 2.44 1.70
N CYS A 53 5.37 1.33 1.62
CA CYS A 53 4.95 0.71 0.36
C CYS A 53 3.98 1.64 -0.39
N TYR A 54 2.98 2.18 0.31
CA TYR A 54 2.01 3.14 -0.26
C TYR A 54 2.69 4.45 -0.68
N ALA A 55 3.77 4.85 -0.02
CA ALA A 55 4.59 5.99 -0.39
C ALA A 55 5.49 5.73 -1.62
N GLY A 56 5.43 4.54 -2.22
CA GLY A 56 6.23 4.18 -3.39
C GLY A 56 7.71 3.96 -3.09
N ARG A 57 8.07 3.79 -1.80
CA ARG A 57 9.46 3.51 -1.41
C ARG A 57 9.78 2.05 -1.71
N LYS A 58 11.01 1.79 -2.14
CA LYS A 58 11.52 0.43 -2.30
C LYS A 58 11.76 -0.13 -0.90
N ILE A 59 11.11 -1.25 -0.59
CA ILE A 59 11.24 -1.95 0.69
C ILE A 59 12.29 -3.03 0.52
N ASP A 60 13.36 -2.93 1.30
CA ASP A 60 14.45 -3.90 1.35
C ASP A 60 14.29 -4.86 2.54
N ASN A 61 14.91 -6.03 2.46
CA ASN A 61 14.87 -7.05 3.51
C ASN A 61 15.33 -6.50 4.86
N LEU A 62 16.32 -5.61 4.89
CA LEU A 62 16.81 -5.00 6.14
C LEU A 62 15.72 -4.18 6.85
N GLN A 63 14.93 -3.40 6.09
CA GLN A 63 13.81 -2.64 6.67
C GLN A 63 12.71 -3.58 7.17
N VAL A 64 12.43 -4.65 6.43
CA VAL A 64 11.50 -5.69 6.89
C VAL A 64 11.96 -6.26 8.23
N ILE A 65 13.23 -6.62 8.38
CA ILE A 65 13.73 -7.17 9.64
C ILE A 65 13.66 -6.12 10.76
N GLN A 66 14.13 -4.90 10.52
CA GLN A 66 14.14 -3.84 11.54
C GLN A 66 12.74 -3.46 12.03
N LEU A 67 11.74 -3.42 11.15
CA LEU A 67 10.37 -3.04 11.50
C LEU A 67 9.51 -4.23 11.94
N CYS A 68 9.68 -5.40 11.34
CA CYS A 68 8.78 -6.53 11.56
C CYS A 68 9.33 -7.60 12.50
N CYS A 69 10.63 -7.89 12.44
CA CYS A 69 11.25 -8.97 13.22
C CYS A 69 12.65 -8.59 13.72
N PRO A 70 12.79 -7.51 14.52
CA PRO A 70 14.09 -7.09 15.03
C PRO A 70 14.72 -8.13 15.96
N GLN A 71 13.90 -9.04 16.51
CA GLN A 71 14.35 -10.11 17.40
C GLN A 71 15.17 -11.19 16.69
N GLN A 72 15.01 -11.38 15.37
CA GLN A 72 15.87 -12.31 14.61
C GLN A 72 17.31 -11.81 14.42
N ILE A 73 17.60 -10.57 14.82
CA ILE A 73 18.95 -9.98 14.81
C ILE A 73 19.68 -10.26 16.15
N SER A 74 18.97 -10.75 17.18
CA SER A 74 19.59 -11.03 18.48
C SER A 74 20.19 -12.44 18.51
N PRO A 75 21.46 -12.59 18.95
CA PRO A 75 22.21 -13.86 18.93
C PRO A 75 21.65 -14.93 19.86
#